data_AF-A0A0C2IXJ0-F1
#
_entry.id   AF-A0A0C2IXJ0-F1
#
_cell.length_a   1.000
_cell.length_b   1.000
_cell.length_c   1.000
_cell.angle_alpha   90.00
_cell.angle_beta   90.00
_cell.angle_gamma   90.00
#
_symmetry.space_group_name_H-M   'P 1'
#
loop_
_entity.id
_entity.type
_entity.pdbx_description
1 polymer ?
#
loop_
_entity_poly.entity_id
_entity_poly.type
_entity_poly.pdbx_seq_one_letter_code
_entity_poly.pdbx_strand_id
1 'polypeptide(L)'
;MDTPVNEKEVETNTTPQSQPQPQQQPQQQQQPLDDTPHDAPLTESAPLTPGLPHDAAPGGGFHAWLQVAAAFLLYWNSLGLLNGFGAFQTYYEQGLLADQNASAISWVGSVQVFLLMAGGFFFGPLFDLGYARSMLVTGTFLLVFGCMMASLATTYYQVLLAQGFCMGIGAGCLYIPAITLVPSYFSRHRALAMGVASIGSSMGASLYPLMFARLQPRIGYAWTMRAIGGVALALCSAATAVAKPRLRRVPVVGGTSASRWSLAGLRLLAHDAALLDRRYLIQCVAIFFSNLAFFQPLYYLVSYAEAHGTPPSLAQYLLVILNVAAVPGRLLPSVVADRYGVVATFLAICAVTAAVDFYWISVQNQAGNLAFAVLYGFFSSSVVTLAPVVLSSITHDLSTLGTRLGCVAVLKGISSLIGPPIAGAILDASGSYLGAQLFTGTAMSLTAVFTLLMYLTVRRMRNTSAV
;
A
#
# COMPACT_ATOMS: atom_id res chain seq x y z
N MET A 1 -10.18 -2.25 72.33
CA MET A 1 -10.55 -1.80 73.67
C MET A 1 -11.73 -0.86 73.53
N ASP A 2 -12.95 -1.24 73.88
CA ASP A 2 -13.38 -2.50 74.53
C ASP A 2 -14.78 -2.97 74.06
N THR A 3 -15.08 -4.24 74.33
CA THR A 3 -16.42 -4.86 74.26
C THR A 3 -16.71 -5.57 75.58
N PRO A 4 -17.97 -5.56 76.05
CA PRO A 4 -18.82 -6.76 76.03
C PRO A 4 -20.17 -6.47 75.32
N VAL A 5 -20.93 -7.39 74.69
CA VAL A 5 -21.21 -8.84 74.85
C VAL A 5 -22.39 -9.16 75.80
N ASN A 6 -23.45 -9.75 75.21
CA ASN A 6 -24.66 -10.37 75.79
C ASN A 6 -25.61 -9.46 76.61
N GLU A 7 -26.93 -9.51 76.41
CA GLU A 7 -27.78 -10.64 76.85
C GLU A 7 -28.96 -10.99 75.92
N LYS A 8 -29.63 -12.11 76.26
CA LYS A 8 -30.97 -12.52 75.79
C LYS A 8 -31.97 -12.37 76.98
N GLU A 9 -33.26 -12.67 76.96
CA GLU A 9 -34.15 -13.46 76.07
C GLU A 9 -35.62 -13.03 76.31
N VAL A 10 -36.51 -13.18 75.31
CA VAL A 10 -37.96 -13.56 75.36
C VAL A 10 -38.81 -13.09 76.57
N GLU A 11 -39.93 -12.35 76.44
CA GLU A 11 -41.28 -12.73 75.92
C GLU A 11 -42.17 -11.43 75.77
N THR A 12 -43.48 -11.30 75.43
CA THR A 12 -44.67 -12.14 75.08
C THR A 12 -45.69 -11.32 74.21
N ASN A 13 -46.77 -11.96 73.72
CA ASN A 13 -48.14 -11.45 73.43
C ASN A 13 -48.31 -10.05 72.77
N THR A 14 -48.87 -9.95 71.54
CA THR A 14 -50.31 -10.15 71.28
C THR A 14 -50.65 -10.28 69.78
N THR A 15 -51.84 -10.82 69.46
CA THR A 15 -52.46 -10.97 68.12
C THR A 15 -53.92 -10.43 68.18
N PRO A 16 -54.76 -10.37 67.09
CA PRO A 16 -54.64 -10.92 65.73
C PRO A 16 -55.05 -9.94 64.57
N GLN A 17 -55.34 -10.53 63.38
CA GLN A 17 -55.93 -9.99 62.11
C GLN A 17 -54.92 -9.61 61.01
N SER A 18 -55.08 -10.02 59.74
CA SER A 18 -55.98 -11.05 59.14
C SER A 18 -55.45 -11.59 57.79
N GLN A 19 -55.90 -12.82 57.48
CA GLN A 19 -55.74 -13.69 56.28
C GLN A 19 -55.58 -13.05 54.87
N PRO A 20 -54.99 -13.76 53.86
CA PRO A 20 -55.31 -15.16 53.51
C PRO A 20 -54.16 -16.15 53.22
N GLN A 21 -54.58 -17.37 52.86
CA GLN A 21 -53.84 -18.65 52.71
C GLN A 21 -53.52 -18.96 51.21
N PRO A 22 -53.14 -20.20 50.80
CA PRO A 22 -51.90 -20.94 51.12
C PRO A 22 -51.23 -21.55 49.85
N GLN A 23 -50.04 -22.16 49.99
CA GLN A 23 -49.84 -23.61 49.71
C GLN A 23 -48.41 -24.10 50.01
N GLN A 24 -48.34 -25.33 50.54
CA GLN A 24 -47.14 -26.18 50.61
C GLN A 24 -47.21 -27.17 49.40
N GLN A 25 -46.26 -28.04 49.05
CA GLN A 25 -45.21 -28.71 49.83
C GLN A 25 -44.19 -29.36 48.86
N PRO A 26 -42.90 -29.57 49.23
CA PRO A 26 -41.91 -30.24 48.38
C PRO A 26 -41.63 -31.69 48.79
N GLN A 27 -41.33 -32.58 47.83
CA GLN A 27 -40.66 -33.86 48.07
C GLN A 27 -40.02 -34.44 46.80
N GLN A 28 -38.96 -35.25 46.96
CA GLN A 28 -38.21 -35.92 45.90
C GLN A 28 -38.37 -37.45 46.01
N GLN A 29 -38.46 -38.16 44.88
CA GLN A 29 -38.12 -39.60 44.80
C GLN A 29 -37.66 -39.99 43.38
N GLN A 30 -37.23 -41.24 43.19
CA GLN A 30 -36.15 -41.61 42.27
C GLN A 30 -36.57 -42.52 41.09
N GLN A 31 -35.57 -42.77 40.21
CA GLN A 31 -35.41 -43.89 39.25
C GLN A 31 -35.85 -43.66 37.79
N PRO A 32 -35.21 -44.34 36.80
CA PRO A 32 -33.89 -45.01 36.80
C PRO A 32 -32.88 -44.38 35.82
N LEU A 33 -31.66 -44.94 35.72
CA LEU A 33 -30.74 -44.69 34.61
C LEU A 33 -31.06 -45.63 33.43
N ASP A 34 -30.76 -45.19 32.22
CA ASP A 34 -30.52 -46.06 31.06
C ASP A 34 -29.37 -45.44 30.22
N ASP A 35 -28.45 -46.28 29.73
CA ASP A 35 -27.22 -45.84 29.07
C ASP A 35 -27.34 -45.80 27.53
N THR A 36 -26.97 -44.68 26.89
CA THR A 36 -26.25 -44.66 25.59
C THR A 36 -25.89 -43.23 25.14
N PRO A 37 -24.65 -42.95 24.70
CA PRO A 37 -24.27 -41.67 24.11
C PRO A 37 -24.21 -41.71 22.57
N HIS A 38 -24.77 -40.71 21.88
CA HIS A 38 -24.33 -40.32 20.54
C HIS A 38 -24.77 -38.89 20.15
N ASP A 39 -23.87 -38.13 19.53
CA ASP A 39 -24.05 -36.70 19.23
C ASP A 39 -24.93 -36.40 18.00
N ALA A 40 -25.85 -35.44 18.16
CA ALA A 40 -26.37 -34.61 17.07
C ALA A 40 -26.79 -33.23 17.64
N PRO A 41 -26.54 -32.10 16.93
CA PRO A 41 -26.66 -30.76 17.51
C PRO A 41 -28.08 -30.20 17.54
N LEU A 42 -28.41 -29.44 18.59
CA LEU A 42 -29.66 -28.69 18.72
C LEU A 42 -29.71 -27.46 17.81
N THR A 43 -30.87 -27.21 17.21
CA THR A 43 -31.14 -26.07 16.34
C THR A 43 -31.41 -24.78 17.13
N GLU A 44 -30.68 -23.74 16.76
CA GLU A 44 -31.13 -22.35 16.58
C GLU A 44 -32.13 -21.73 17.59
N SER A 45 -31.63 -20.77 18.38
CA SER A 45 -32.42 -19.65 18.90
C SER A 45 -31.79 -18.32 18.47
N ALA A 46 -32.55 -17.49 17.75
CA ALA A 46 -32.02 -16.33 17.04
C ALA A 46 -31.89 -15.07 17.94
N PRO A 47 -30.80 -14.26 17.81
CA PRO A 47 -30.68 -12.98 18.53
C PRO A 47 -31.45 -11.85 17.82
N LEU A 48 -32.26 -11.09 18.57
CA LEU A 48 -32.87 -9.86 18.10
C LEU A 48 -31.85 -8.69 18.09
N THR A 49 -31.33 -8.33 16.92
CA THR A 49 -30.70 -7.00 16.69
C THR A 49 -31.17 -6.37 15.37
N PRO A 50 -31.60 -5.09 15.34
CA PRO A 50 -32.10 -4.48 14.11
C PRO A 50 -31.00 -4.07 13.11
N GLY A 51 -31.03 -4.65 11.91
CA GLY A 51 -30.80 -3.90 10.67
C GLY A 51 -29.38 -3.40 10.37
N LEU A 52 -28.40 -4.30 10.27
CA LEU A 52 -27.27 -4.11 9.35
C LEU A 52 -27.26 -5.25 8.32
N PRO A 53 -27.19 -4.97 6.99
CA PRO A 53 -27.10 -6.03 6.01
C PRO A 53 -25.75 -6.73 6.12
N HIS A 54 -25.79 -8.04 6.39
CA HIS A 54 -24.65 -8.94 6.20
C HIS A 54 -24.40 -9.11 4.69
N ASP A 55 -23.76 -8.10 4.10
CA ASP A 55 -23.24 -8.13 2.73
C ASP A 55 -22.32 -9.35 2.61
N ALA A 56 -22.64 -10.28 1.69
CA ALA A 56 -22.10 -11.63 1.69
C ALA A 56 -20.56 -11.68 1.68
N ALA A 57 -19.99 -12.71 2.33
CA ALA A 57 -18.57 -12.83 2.64
C ALA A 57 -17.66 -12.51 1.43
N PRO A 58 -16.61 -11.69 1.59
CA PRO A 58 -15.83 -11.13 0.48
C PRO A 58 -14.90 -12.16 -0.20
N GLY A 59 -15.49 -13.04 -1.00
CA GLY A 59 -14.82 -14.12 -1.72
C GLY A 59 -14.94 -13.99 -3.23
N GLY A 60 -13.98 -13.33 -3.88
CA GLY A 60 -13.53 -13.61 -5.25
C GLY A 60 -14.54 -13.56 -6.42
N GLY A 61 -15.78 -13.12 -6.23
CA GLY A 61 -16.78 -13.05 -7.30
C GLY A 61 -16.49 -12.00 -8.37
N PHE A 62 -17.27 -12.00 -9.47
CA PHE A 62 -17.08 -11.10 -10.61
C PHE A 62 -16.92 -9.62 -10.21
N HIS A 63 -17.74 -9.11 -9.28
CA HIS A 63 -17.62 -7.73 -8.80
C HIS A 63 -16.30 -7.42 -8.07
N ALA A 64 -15.66 -8.40 -7.44
CA ALA A 64 -14.37 -8.24 -6.77
C ALA A 64 -13.21 -8.20 -7.79
N TRP A 65 -13.19 -9.10 -8.78
CA TRP A 65 -12.24 -9.03 -9.90
C TRP A 65 -12.42 -7.78 -10.76
N LEU A 66 -13.65 -7.31 -10.90
CA LEU A 66 -13.96 -6.04 -11.53
C LEU A 66 -13.36 -4.84 -10.76
N GLN A 67 -13.19 -4.94 -9.43
CA GLN A 67 -12.41 -3.96 -8.66
C GLN A 67 -10.89 -4.12 -8.84
N VAL A 68 -10.38 -5.35 -9.04
CA VAL A 68 -8.97 -5.58 -9.42
C VAL A 68 -8.66 -4.93 -10.77
N ALA A 69 -9.57 -5.03 -11.74
CA ALA A 69 -9.46 -4.35 -13.03
C ALA A 69 -9.46 -2.82 -12.91
N ALA A 70 -10.32 -2.25 -12.05
CA ALA A 70 -10.28 -0.81 -11.76
C ALA A 70 -8.94 -0.40 -11.10
N ALA A 71 -8.49 -1.13 -10.08
CA ALA A 71 -7.21 -0.85 -9.42
C ALA A 71 -6.01 -0.99 -10.37
N PHE A 72 -6.01 -1.97 -11.28
CA PHE A 72 -5.01 -2.13 -12.34
C PHE A 72 -4.90 -0.89 -13.23
N LEU A 73 -6.03 -0.36 -13.69
CA LEU A 73 -6.08 0.86 -14.51
C LEU A 73 -5.65 2.12 -13.72
N LEU A 74 -5.88 2.17 -12.41
CA LEU A 74 -5.38 3.25 -11.55
C LEU A 74 -3.87 3.13 -11.30
N TYR A 75 -3.33 1.92 -11.08
CA TYR A 75 -1.89 1.65 -10.99
C TYR A 75 -1.13 2.01 -12.28
N TRP A 76 -1.76 1.76 -13.43
CA TRP A 76 -1.24 2.14 -14.76
C TRP A 76 -1.05 3.65 -14.89
N ASN A 77 -2.02 4.43 -14.43
CA ASN A 77 -2.06 5.88 -14.62
C ASN A 77 -1.42 6.69 -13.49
N SER A 78 -1.24 6.09 -12.31
CA SER A 78 -0.44 6.66 -11.22
C SER A 78 1.03 6.26 -11.34
N LEU A 79 1.41 5.11 -10.78
CA LEU A 79 2.79 4.62 -10.78
C LEU A 79 3.34 4.37 -12.19
N GLY A 80 2.53 3.87 -13.13
CA GLY A 80 3.02 3.53 -14.47
C GLY A 80 3.45 4.76 -15.28
N LEU A 81 2.60 5.78 -15.38
CA LEU A 81 2.91 7.01 -16.10
C LEU A 81 4.10 7.77 -15.47
N LEU A 82 4.19 7.81 -14.13
CA LEU A 82 5.26 8.49 -13.41
C LEU A 82 6.61 7.74 -13.50
N ASN A 83 6.61 6.41 -13.39
CA ASN A 83 7.83 5.62 -13.59
C ASN A 83 8.34 5.66 -15.06
N GLY A 84 7.48 6.07 -16.01
CA GLY A 84 7.86 6.33 -17.40
C GLY A 84 8.63 7.65 -17.63
N PHE A 85 8.93 8.44 -16.59
CA PHE A 85 9.51 9.79 -16.73
C PHE A 85 10.77 9.88 -17.61
N GLY A 86 11.65 8.85 -17.60
CA GLY A 86 12.93 8.88 -18.30
C GLY A 86 12.85 9.21 -19.80
N ALA A 87 11.82 8.73 -20.50
CA ALA A 87 11.65 9.04 -21.93
C ALA A 87 11.24 10.51 -22.20
N PHE A 88 10.59 11.16 -21.24
CA PHE A 88 10.32 12.60 -21.28
C PHE A 88 11.58 13.38 -20.94
N GLN A 89 12.34 12.95 -19.93
CA GLN A 89 13.63 13.55 -19.54
C GLN A 89 14.60 13.63 -20.73
N THR A 90 14.85 12.52 -21.44
CA THR A 90 15.73 12.52 -22.61
C THR A 90 15.29 13.49 -23.70
N TYR A 91 13.97 13.62 -23.94
CA TYR A 91 13.43 14.58 -24.91
C TYR A 91 13.51 16.04 -24.45
N TYR A 92 13.44 16.29 -23.15
CA TYR A 92 13.66 17.62 -22.59
C TYR A 92 15.14 18.00 -22.68
N GLU A 93 16.06 17.13 -22.29
CA GLU A 93 17.52 17.33 -22.35
C GLU A 93 18.02 17.54 -23.80
N GLN A 94 17.48 16.80 -24.76
CA GLN A 94 17.92 16.84 -26.18
C GLN A 94 17.10 17.80 -27.05
N GLY A 95 16.10 18.50 -26.49
CA GLY A 95 15.09 19.20 -27.27
C GLY A 95 14.45 20.37 -26.55
N LEU A 96 13.34 20.13 -25.85
CA LEU A 96 12.46 21.20 -25.37
C LEU A 96 13.11 22.12 -24.33
N LEU A 97 14.06 21.60 -23.55
CA LEU A 97 14.72 22.27 -22.43
C LEU A 97 16.25 22.09 -22.51
N ALA A 98 16.82 22.04 -23.70
CA ALA A 98 18.26 21.83 -23.92
C ALA A 98 19.15 22.98 -23.39
N ASP A 99 18.55 24.09 -22.97
CA ASP A 99 19.15 25.21 -22.23
C ASP A 99 19.29 24.93 -20.71
N GLN A 100 18.59 23.92 -20.19
CA GLN A 100 18.56 23.54 -18.79
C GLN A 100 19.50 22.35 -18.52
N ASN A 101 20.05 22.27 -17.31
CA ASN A 101 20.84 21.09 -16.93
C ASN A 101 19.95 19.88 -16.59
N ALA A 102 20.48 18.67 -16.81
CA ALA A 102 19.79 17.42 -16.51
C ALA A 102 19.26 17.34 -15.06
N SER A 103 19.98 17.94 -14.11
CA SER A 103 19.56 18.04 -12.70
C SER A 103 18.23 18.79 -12.55
N ALA A 104 18.09 19.98 -13.13
CA ALA A 104 16.85 20.75 -13.14
C ALA A 104 15.71 19.98 -13.81
N ILE A 105 15.97 19.33 -14.95
CA ILE A 105 14.97 18.52 -15.65
C ILE A 105 14.51 17.33 -14.79
N SER A 106 15.41 16.69 -14.04
CA SER A 106 15.11 15.57 -13.15
C SER A 106 14.20 15.95 -11.96
N TRP A 107 14.16 17.23 -11.57
CA TRP A 107 13.22 17.70 -10.55
C TRP A 107 11.76 17.54 -10.97
N VAL A 108 11.43 17.58 -12.26
CA VAL A 108 10.05 17.39 -12.72
C VAL A 108 9.54 16.02 -12.29
N GLY A 109 10.21 14.93 -12.70
CA GLY A 109 9.84 13.56 -12.35
C GLY A 109 9.93 13.30 -10.84
N SER A 110 10.96 13.83 -10.18
CA SER A 110 11.16 13.70 -8.74
C SER A 110 10.00 14.32 -7.94
N VAL A 111 9.50 15.49 -8.36
CA VAL A 111 8.32 16.13 -7.75
C VAL A 111 7.05 15.32 -8.02
N GLN A 112 6.89 14.68 -9.19
CA GLN A 112 5.73 13.80 -9.42
C GLN A 112 5.70 12.63 -8.43
N VAL A 113 6.83 11.93 -8.27
CA VAL A 113 6.95 10.77 -7.37
C VAL A 113 6.83 11.19 -5.90
N PHE A 114 7.40 12.33 -5.52
CA PHE A 114 7.23 12.90 -4.19
C PHE A 114 5.75 13.19 -3.89
N LEU A 115 5.02 13.87 -4.79
CA LEU A 115 3.60 14.21 -4.57
C LEU A 115 2.68 12.98 -4.61
N LEU A 116 3.00 11.98 -5.42
CA LEU A 116 2.34 10.66 -5.40
C LEU A 116 2.45 9.97 -4.03
N MET A 117 3.60 10.07 -3.36
CA MET A 117 3.84 9.42 -2.06
C MET A 117 3.41 10.30 -0.87
N ALA A 118 3.95 11.51 -0.75
CA ALA A 118 3.65 12.45 0.33
C ALA A 118 2.19 12.94 0.31
N GLY A 119 1.56 13.01 -0.87
CA GLY A 119 0.13 13.30 -1.01
C GLY A 119 -0.75 12.31 -0.25
N GLY A 120 -0.27 11.08 -0.01
CA GLY A 120 -0.93 10.09 0.85
C GLY A 120 -1.29 10.62 2.25
N PHE A 121 -0.53 11.58 2.79
CA PHE A 121 -0.86 12.25 4.06
C PHE A 121 -2.26 12.89 4.06
N PHE A 122 -2.61 13.55 2.96
CA PHE A 122 -3.88 14.25 2.80
C PHE A 122 -4.94 13.33 2.21
N PHE A 123 -4.55 12.48 1.25
CA PHE A 123 -5.44 11.61 0.49
C PHE A 123 -5.90 10.37 1.28
N GLY A 124 -5.11 9.89 2.24
CA GLY A 124 -5.49 8.79 3.15
C GLY A 124 -6.73 9.13 4.00
N PRO A 125 -6.66 10.18 4.85
CA PRO A 125 -7.81 10.63 5.63
C PRO A 125 -9.00 11.09 4.76
N LEU A 126 -8.74 11.70 3.60
CA LEU A 126 -9.78 12.09 2.66
C LEU A 126 -10.52 10.88 2.06
N PHE A 127 -9.81 9.77 1.81
CA PHE A 127 -10.40 8.50 1.42
C PHE A 127 -11.29 7.95 2.53
N ASP A 128 -10.76 7.81 3.75
CA ASP A 128 -11.47 7.23 4.90
C ASP A 128 -12.72 8.03 5.29
N LEU A 129 -12.69 9.36 5.15
CA LEU A 129 -13.85 10.26 5.30
C LEU A 129 -14.96 10.06 4.25
N GLY A 130 -14.71 9.24 3.22
CA GLY A 130 -15.70 8.80 2.24
C GLY A 130 -15.59 9.45 0.86
N TYR A 131 -14.63 10.35 0.63
CA TYR A 131 -14.51 11.11 -0.62
C TYR A 131 -13.82 10.35 -1.76
N ALA A 132 -13.65 9.03 -1.62
CA ALA A 132 -12.97 8.16 -2.59
C ALA A 132 -13.41 8.35 -4.05
N ARG A 133 -14.72 8.55 -4.33
CA ARG A 133 -15.20 8.86 -5.69
C ARG A 133 -14.81 10.25 -6.18
N SER A 134 -14.86 11.26 -5.31
CA SER A 134 -14.38 12.61 -5.63
C SER A 134 -12.88 12.62 -5.90
N MET A 135 -12.10 11.83 -5.16
CA MET A 135 -10.66 11.65 -5.41
C MET A 135 -10.38 11.01 -6.76
N LEU A 136 -11.15 10.00 -7.18
CA LEU A 136 -11.02 9.40 -8.51
C LEU A 136 -11.32 10.40 -9.64
N VAL A 137 -12.40 11.18 -9.51
CA VAL A 137 -12.77 12.21 -10.51
C VAL A 137 -11.72 13.34 -10.55
N THR A 138 -11.37 13.92 -9.41
CA THR A 138 -10.36 15.00 -9.32
C THR A 138 -8.98 14.52 -9.75
N GLY A 139 -8.58 13.30 -9.37
CA GLY A 139 -7.31 12.69 -9.78
C GLY A 139 -7.25 12.47 -11.30
N THR A 140 -8.34 11.97 -11.90
CA THR A 140 -8.47 11.83 -13.36
C THR A 140 -8.37 13.18 -14.05
N PHE A 141 -9.12 14.18 -13.56
CA PHE A 141 -9.08 15.54 -14.11
C PHE A 141 -7.68 16.14 -14.05
N LEU A 142 -7.01 16.13 -12.89
CA LEU A 142 -5.68 16.71 -12.72
C LEU A 142 -4.61 15.99 -13.55
N LEU A 143 -4.67 14.66 -13.66
CA LEU A 143 -3.74 13.89 -14.48
C LEU A 143 -3.86 14.25 -15.97
N VAL A 144 -5.11 14.31 -16.47
CA VAL A 144 -5.40 14.62 -17.89
C VAL A 144 -5.13 16.09 -18.18
N PHE A 145 -5.57 17.01 -17.31
CA PHE A 145 -5.29 18.44 -17.41
C PHE A 145 -3.78 18.73 -17.40
N GLY A 146 -3.02 18.05 -16.52
CA GLY A 146 -1.56 18.11 -16.50
C GLY A 146 -0.93 17.68 -17.83
N CYS A 147 -1.38 16.57 -18.44
CA CYS A 147 -0.95 16.18 -19.79
C CYS A 147 -1.31 17.22 -20.86
N MET A 148 -2.51 17.81 -20.80
CA MET A 148 -2.97 18.81 -21.75
C MET A 148 -2.21 20.14 -21.61
N MET A 149 -1.90 20.58 -20.40
CA MET A 149 -1.07 21.77 -20.14
C MET A 149 0.39 21.53 -20.50
N ALA A 150 0.94 20.34 -20.21
CA ALA A 150 2.28 19.96 -20.65
C ALA A 150 2.40 19.95 -22.18
N SER A 151 1.31 19.65 -22.92
CA SER A 151 1.25 19.77 -24.39
C SER A 151 1.36 21.20 -24.94
N LEU A 152 1.31 22.21 -24.07
CA LEU A 152 1.44 23.63 -24.39
C LEU A 152 2.73 24.24 -23.79
N ALA A 153 3.49 23.47 -23.00
CA ALA A 153 4.68 23.96 -22.33
C ALA A 153 5.84 24.16 -23.32
N THR A 154 6.48 25.33 -23.24
CA THR A 154 7.67 25.73 -24.00
C THR A 154 8.85 26.08 -23.10
N THR A 155 8.68 26.07 -21.77
CA THR A 155 9.69 26.46 -20.78
C THR A 155 9.64 25.57 -19.53
N TYR A 156 10.77 25.46 -18.83
CA TYR A 156 10.94 24.55 -17.69
C TYR A 156 9.85 24.67 -16.62
N TYR A 157 9.52 25.89 -16.19
CA TYR A 157 8.52 26.11 -15.13
C TYR A 157 7.12 25.61 -15.54
N GLN A 158 6.76 25.73 -16.83
CA GLN A 158 5.47 25.22 -17.34
C GLN A 158 5.43 23.69 -17.31
N VAL A 159 6.54 23.02 -17.68
CA VAL A 159 6.69 21.56 -17.57
C VAL A 159 6.64 21.13 -16.10
N LEU A 160 7.36 21.82 -15.20
CA LEU A 160 7.36 21.54 -13.76
C LEU A 160 5.96 21.71 -13.15
N LEU A 161 5.21 22.74 -13.51
CA LEU A 161 3.86 22.98 -12.97
C LEU A 161 2.83 21.97 -13.51
N ALA A 162 2.86 21.70 -14.83
CA ALA A 162 1.90 20.81 -15.47
C ALA A 162 2.21 19.32 -15.22
N GLN A 163 3.44 18.88 -15.47
CA GLN A 163 3.87 17.50 -15.27
C GLN A 163 4.24 17.25 -13.80
N GLY A 164 5.17 18.02 -13.24
CA GLY A 164 5.64 17.85 -11.85
C GLY A 164 4.50 17.93 -10.83
N PHE A 165 3.91 19.12 -10.68
CA PHE A 165 2.87 19.36 -9.67
C PHE A 165 1.50 18.78 -10.04
N CYS A 166 0.93 19.16 -11.19
CA CYS A 166 -0.47 18.82 -11.48
C CYS A 166 -0.69 17.31 -11.68
N MET A 167 0.11 16.64 -12.51
CA MET A 167 0.04 15.18 -12.64
C MET A 167 0.48 14.44 -11.38
N GLY A 168 1.44 14.96 -10.60
CA GLY A 168 1.85 14.37 -9.32
C GLY A 168 0.72 14.32 -8.28
N ILE A 169 0.01 15.44 -8.10
CA ILE A 169 -1.19 15.54 -7.25
C ILE A 169 -2.30 14.62 -7.79
N GLY A 170 -2.53 14.63 -9.12
CA GLY A 170 -3.51 13.77 -9.77
C GLY A 170 -3.24 12.28 -9.55
N ALA A 171 -2.00 11.85 -9.71
CA ALA A 171 -1.55 10.48 -9.46
C ALA A 171 -1.72 10.07 -7.99
N GLY A 172 -1.40 10.96 -7.04
CA GLY A 172 -1.65 10.74 -5.60
C GLY A 172 -3.13 10.50 -5.27
N CYS A 173 -4.03 11.29 -5.84
CA CYS A 173 -5.48 11.13 -5.71
C CYS A 173 -5.99 9.78 -6.25
N LEU A 174 -5.37 9.23 -7.31
CA LEU A 174 -5.72 7.95 -7.92
C LEU A 174 -5.09 6.74 -7.19
N TYR A 175 -3.89 6.93 -6.62
CA TYR A 175 -3.10 5.87 -6.00
C TYR A 175 -3.70 5.35 -4.69
N ILE A 176 -4.15 6.24 -3.79
CA ILE A 176 -4.78 5.81 -2.51
C ILE A 176 -6.01 4.91 -2.76
N PRO A 177 -6.98 5.25 -3.63
CA PRO A 177 -8.04 4.34 -4.03
C PRO A 177 -7.55 3.02 -4.64
N ALA A 178 -6.48 3.03 -5.46
CA ALA A 178 -5.97 1.80 -6.08
C ALA A 178 -5.49 0.77 -5.03
N ILE A 179 -4.81 1.24 -3.98
CA ILE A 179 -4.20 0.38 -2.95
C ILE A 179 -5.19 -0.05 -1.85
N THR A 180 -6.27 0.71 -1.61
CA THR A 180 -7.31 0.37 -0.60
C THR A 180 -8.45 -0.46 -1.17
N LEU A 181 -8.79 -0.31 -2.45
CA LEU A 181 -9.97 -0.92 -3.06
C LEU A 181 -9.91 -2.45 -3.02
N VAL A 182 -8.80 -3.06 -3.47
CA VAL A 182 -8.69 -4.54 -3.56
C VAL A 182 -8.70 -5.23 -2.19
N PRO A 183 -7.95 -4.81 -1.16
CA PRO A 183 -8.02 -5.43 0.17
C PRO A 183 -9.40 -5.38 0.84
N SER A 184 -10.27 -4.44 0.45
CA SER A 184 -11.66 -4.35 0.94
C SER A 184 -12.65 -5.33 0.28
N TYR A 185 -12.26 -5.96 -0.84
CA TYR A 185 -13.12 -6.87 -1.62
C TYR A 185 -12.75 -8.36 -1.51
N PHE A 186 -11.60 -8.69 -0.94
CA PHE A 186 -11.11 -10.05 -0.76
C PHE A 186 -10.79 -10.28 0.72
N SER A 187 -11.26 -11.38 1.32
CA SER A 187 -10.70 -11.92 2.57
C SER A 187 -9.61 -12.95 2.30
N ARG A 188 -9.85 -13.81 1.30
CA ARG A 188 -8.95 -14.86 0.81
C ARG A 188 -8.41 -14.47 -0.57
N HIS A 189 -7.18 -14.87 -0.89
CA HIS A 189 -6.48 -14.52 -2.13
C HIS A 189 -6.19 -13.01 -2.28
N ARG A 190 -5.93 -12.33 -1.15
CA ARG A 190 -5.66 -10.88 -1.08
C ARG A 190 -4.36 -10.51 -1.78
N ALA A 191 -3.32 -11.31 -1.59
CA ALA A 191 -2.00 -11.01 -2.16
C ALA A 191 -2.05 -11.16 -3.68
N LEU A 192 -2.60 -12.27 -4.20
CA LEU A 192 -2.79 -12.49 -5.63
C LEU A 192 -3.62 -11.38 -6.28
N ALA A 193 -4.75 -10.98 -5.68
CA ALA A 193 -5.58 -9.90 -6.22
C ALA A 193 -4.81 -8.56 -6.30
N MET A 194 -4.01 -8.24 -5.27
CA MET A 194 -3.12 -7.06 -5.29
C MET A 194 -1.96 -7.20 -6.28
N GLY A 195 -1.42 -8.40 -6.47
CA GLY A 195 -0.37 -8.68 -7.48
C GLY A 195 -0.88 -8.55 -8.90
N VAL A 196 -2.10 -9.00 -9.20
CA VAL A 196 -2.74 -8.75 -10.50
C VAL A 196 -2.97 -7.25 -10.71
N ALA A 197 -3.45 -6.53 -9.69
CA ALA A 197 -3.64 -5.07 -9.79
C ALA A 197 -2.31 -4.32 -10.02
N SER A 198 -1.24 -4.65 -9.29
CA SER A 198 0.00 -3.89 -9.34
C SER A 198 0.75 -4.00 -10.67
N ILE A 199 0.53 -5.07 -11.47
CA ILE A 199 1.06 -5.23 -12.85
C ILE A 199 0.77 -4.01 -13.73
N GLY A 200 -0.39 -3.37 -13.57
CA GLY A 200 -0.79 -2.19 -14.35
C GLY A 200 0.29 -1.11 -14.36
N SER A 201 1.02 -0.94 -13.24
CA SER A 201 2.14 0.01 -13.16
C SER A 201 3.32 -0.35 -14.07
N SER A 202 3.71 -1.62 -14.22
CA SER A 202 4.79 -1.99 -15.16
C SER A 202 4.35 -1.92 -16.62
N MET A 203 3.08 -2.19 -16.91
CA MET A 203 2.55 -2.05 -18.26
C MET A 203 2.40 -0.58 -18.66
N GLY A 204 1.98 0.30 -17.74
CA GLY A 204 1.99 1.76 -17.96
C GLY A 204 3.40 2.33 -18.12
N ALA A 205 4.34 1.91 -17.26
CA ALA A 205 5.76 2.32 -17.35
C ALA A 205 6.45 1.80 -18.62
N SER A 206 5.92 0.76 -19.26
CA SER A 206 6.41 0.26 -20.55
C SER A 206 5.72 0.95 -21.73
N LEU A 207 4.39 1.10 -21.69
CA LEU A 207 3.62 1.61 -22.83
C LEU A 207 3.75 3.13 -23.00
N TYR A 208 3.77 3.93 -21.93
CA TYR A 208 3.83 5.39 -22.08
C TYR A 208 5.15 5.89 -22.70
N PRO A 209 6.34 5.41 -22.28
CA PRO A 209 7.59 5.65 -23.00
C PRO A 209 7.57 5.17 -24.45
N LEU A 210 7.00 4.00 -24.73
CA LEU A 210 6.92 3.46 -26.10
C LEU A 210 5.97 4.29 -26.99
N MET A 211 4.82 4.72 -26.47
CA MET A 211 3.93 5.67 -27.14
C MET A 211 4.68 6.97 -27.42
N PHE A 212 5.38 7.52 -26.42
CA PHE A 212 6.12 8.77 -26.56
C PHE A 212 7.18 8.66 -27.66
N ALA A 213 8.09 7.69 -27.57
CA ALA A 213 9.19 7.49 -28.52
C ALA A 213 8.72 7.14 -29.95
N ARG A 214 7.51 6.61 -30.14
CA ARG A 214 6.96 6.28 -31.47
C ARG A 214 6.05 7.36 -32.06
N LEU A 215 5.44 8.21 -31.24
CA LEU A 215 4.55 9.29 -31.68
C LEU A 215 5.26 10.64 -31.77
N GLN A 216 6.14 10.98 -30.82
CA GLN A 216 6.81 12.29 -30.78
C GLN A 216 7.54 12.63 -32.10
N PRO A 217 8.28 11.70 -32.76
CA PRO A 217 8.92 11.98 -34.04
C PRO A 217 7.95 12.11 -35.24
N ARG A 218 6.68 11.71 -35.08
CA ARG A 218 5.69 11.62 -36.17
C ARG A 218 4.61 12.70 -36.13
N ILE A 219 4.14 13.05 -34.92
CA ILE A 219 3.06 14.03 -34.70
C ILE A 219 3.49 15.19 -33.79
N GLY A 220 4.76 15.21 -33.36
CA GLY A 220 5.30 16.21 -32.45
C GLY A 220 4.93 15.98 -30.98
N TYR A 221 5.64 16.67 -30.10
CA TYR A 221 5.48 16.58 -28.65
C TYR A 221 4.06 16.93 -28.19
N ALA A 222 3.50 18.04 -28.66
CA ALA A 222 2.16 18.52 -28.26
C ALA A 222 1.05 17.48 -28.52
N TRP A 223 0.96 16.91 -29.73
CA TRP A 223 -0.03 15.87 -30.01
C TRP A 223 0.25 14.55 -29.30
N THR A 224 1.52 14.23 -29.03
CA THR A 224 1.91 13.05 -28.25
C THR A 224 1.44 13.16 -26.79
N MET A 225 1.62 14.32 -26.15
CA MET A 225 1.11 14.57 -24.79
C MET A 225 -0.42 14.52 -24.74
N ARG A 226 -1.12 15.02 -25.78
CA ARG A 226 -2.58 14.93 -25.89
C ARG A 226 -3.06 13.49 -26.09
N ALA A 227 -2.34 12.68 -26.88
CA ALA A 227 -2.65 11.26 -27.06
C ALA A 227 -2.44 10.46 -25.76
N ILE A 228 -1.35 10.72 -25.02
CA ILE A 228 -1.09 10.15 -23.70
C ILE A 228 -2.20 10.56 -22.71
N GLY A 229 -2.57 11.84 -22.66
CA GLY A 229 -3.68 12.34 -21.84
C GLY A 229 -5.04 11.76 -22.23
N GLY A 230 -5.30 11.51 -23.51
CA GLY A 230 -6.52 10.87 -24.01
C GLY A 230 -6.62 9.39 -23.62
N VAL A 231 -5.51 8.64 -23.70
CA VAL A 231 -5.44 7.27 -23.18
C VAL A 231 -5.62 7.26 -21.66
N ALA A 232 -4.95 8.15 -20.93
CA ALA A 232 -5.11 8.27 -19.48
C ALA A 232 -6.57 8.59 -19.09
N LEU A 233 -7.24 9.49 -19.82
CA LEU A 233 -8.65 9.81 -19.63
C LEU A 233 -9.54 8.58 -19.82
N ALA A 234 -9.35 7.83 -20.91
CA ALA A 234 -10.16 6.65 -21.22
C ALA A 234 -10.00 5.56 -20.14
N LEU A 235 -8.77 5.25 -19.75
CA LEU A 235 -8.46 4.23 -18.74
C LEU A 235 -8.93 4.64 -17.34
N CYS A 236 -8.71 5.89 -16.92
CA CYS A 236 -9.16 6.38 -15.62
C CYS A 236 -10.68 6.60 -15.54
N SER A 237 -11.34 7.00 -16.63
CA SER A 237 -12.81 7.08 -16.69
C SER A 237 -13.44 5.68 -16.57
N ALA A 238 -12.88 4.69 -17.28
CA ALA A 238 -13.31 3.30 -17.16
C ALA A 238 -13.12 2.79 -15.71
N ALA A 239 -11.95 3.03 -15.10
CA ALA A 239 -11.69 2.69 -13.71
C ALA A 239 -12.69 3.36 -12.75
N THR A 240 -12.99 4.65 -12.95
CA THR A 240 -13.87 5.45 -12.07
C THR A 240 -15.34 5.03 -12.18
N ALA A 241 -15.82 4.69 -13.38
CA ALA A 241 -17.17 4.16 -13.57
C ALA A 241 -17.36 2.78 -12.90
N VAL A 242 -16.29 1.97 -12.91
CA VAL A 242 -16.27 0.61 -12.38
C VAL A 242 -16.02 0.55 -10.87
N ALA A 243 -15.29 1.52 -10.31
CA ALA A 243 -14.90 1.56 -8.91
C ALA A 243 -16.10 1.77 -7.95
N LYS A 244 -16.17 0.89 -6.95
CA LYS A 244 -17.13 0.91 -5.84
C LYS A 244 -16.37 0.85 -4.51
N PRO A 245 -15.80 1.97 -4.02
CA PRO A 245 -15.08 2.00 -2.74
C PRO A 245 -15.98 1.54 -1.57
N ARG A 246 -15.63 0.43 -0.93
CA ARG A 246 -16.35 -0.13 0.22
C ARG A 246 -15.94 0.57 1.52
N LEU A 247 -16.52 1.74 1.74
CA LEU A 247 -16.29 2.55 2.92
C LEU A 247 -17.21 2.12 4.07
N ARG A 248 -16.62 1.49 5.09
CA ARG A 248 -17.29 1.26 6.39
C ARG A 248 -17.45 2.61 7.08
N ARG A 249 -18.57 3.30 6.82
CA ARG A 249 -18.82 4.67 7.32
C ARG A 249 -18.57 4.76 8.83
N VAL A 250 -17.53 5.49 9.22
CA VAL A 250 -17.42 6.03 10.58
C VAL A 250 -18.54 7.07 10.74
N PRO A 251 -19.42 6.97 11.75
CA PRO A 251 -20.43 7.99 11.98
C PRO A 251 -19.77 9.31 12.38
N VAL A 252 -19.82 10.31 11.50
CA VAL A 252 -19.39 11.67 11.84
C VAL A 252 -20.43 12.26 12.78
N VAL A 253 -20.19 12.12 14.08
CA VAL A 253 -21.04 12.65 15.14
C VAL A 253 -21.23 14.16 14.91
N GLY A 254 -22.50 14.59 15.00
CA GLY A 254 -22.99 15.76 14.28
C GLY A 254 -22.24 17.08 14.54
N GLY A 255 -22.06 17.85 13.48
CA GLY A 255 -21.63 19.25 13.60
C GLY A 255 -21.31 19.92 12.27
N THR A 256 -21.38 21.25 12.26
CA THR A 256 -21.28 22.13 11.10
C THR A 256 -19.97 22.01 10.29
N SER A 257 -20.10 22.32 8.99
CA SER A 257 -19.15 22.05 7.91
C SER A 257 -17.96 23.03 7.82
N ALA A 258 -17.15 22.87 6.76
CA ALA A 258 -16.04 23.71 6.29
C ALA A 258 -14.81 23.90 7.22
N SER A 259 -14.97 24.20 8.51
CA SER A 259 -13.81 24.52 9.38
C SER A 259 -12.98 23.28 9.79
N ARG A 260 -13.59 22.08 9.80
CA ARG A 260 -12.96 20.85 10.34
C ARG A 260 -11.86 20.24 9.46
N TRP A 261 -11.71 20.62 8.19
CA TRP A 261 -10.97 19.81 7.21
C TRP A 261 -9.47 19.67 7.51
N SER A 262 -8.83 20.70 8.08
CA SER A 262 -7.44 20.63 8.54
C SER A 262 -7.34 19.94 9.92
N LEU A 263 -8.09 20.44 10.90
CA LEU A 263 -7.96 20.02 12.30
C LEU A 263 -8.50 18.61 12.59
N ALA A 264 -9.49 18.10 11.85
CA ALA A 264 -10.02 16.76 12.08
C ALA A 264 -9.06 15.66 11.57
N GLY A 265 -8.45 15.85 10.39
CA GLY A 265 -7.42 14.95 9.88
C GLY A 265 -6.21 14.90 10.81
N LEU A 266 -5.71 16.07 11.24
CA LEU A 266 -4.61 16.16 12.21
C LEU A 266 -4.97 15.61 13.61
N ARG A 267 -6.25 15.67 14.04
CA ARG A 267 -6.70 15.07 15.32
C ARG A 267 -6.89 13.56 15.23
N LEU A 268 -7.31 13.02 14.10
CA LEU A 268 -7.26 11.57 13.84
C LEU A 268 -5.81 11.07 13.97
N LEU A 269 -4.87 11.76 13.31
CA LEU A 269 -3.43 11.46 13.40
C LEU A 269 -2.86 11.57 14.82
N ALA A 270 -3.41 12.44 15.68
CA ALA A 270 -2.91 12.73 17.02
C ALA A 270 -3.61 11.98 18.16
N HIS A 271 -4.66 11.20 17.91
CA HIS A 271 -5.39 10.43 18.93
C HIS A 271 -5.69 8.97 18.54
N ASP A 272 -5.49 8.55 17.29
CA ASP A 272 -5.70 7.15 16.91
C ASP A 272 -4.60 6.24 17.46
N ALA A 273 -4.95 5.46 18.50
CA ALA A 273 -4.09 4.43 19.06
C ALA A 273 -3.64 3.38 18.03
N ALA A 274 -4.35 3.23 16.90
CA ALA A 274 -3.91 2.38 15.79
C ALA A 274 -2.63 2.90 15.10
N LEU A 275 -2.25 4.18 15.24
CA LEU A 275 -0.97 4.70 14.74
C LEU A 275 0.20 4.46 15.72
N LEU A 276 -0.12 4.18 17.00
CA LEU A 276 0.86 3.77 18.02
C LEU A 276 0.96 2.24 18.18
N ASP A 277 0.20 1.46 17.41
CA ASP A 277 0.30 0.01 17.33
C ASP A 277 1.73 -0.42 16.99
N ARG A 278 2.37 -1.15 17.92
CA ARG A 278 3.76 -1.60 17.79
C ARG A 278 4.01 -2.39 16.49
N ARG A 279 3.02 -3.10 15.95
CA ARG A 279 3.13 -3.82 14.67
C ARG A 279 3.20 -2.86 13.49
N TYR A 280 2.37 -1.82 13.52
CA TYR A 280 2.34 -0.76 12.52
C TYR A 280 3.65 0.04 12.52
N LEU A 281 4.12 0.48 13.70
CA LEU A 281 5.39 1.22 13.81
C LEU A 281 6.60 0.42 13.30
N ILE A 282 6.67 -0.89 13.56
CA ILE A 282 7.74 -1.73 13.02
C ILE A 282 7.64 -1.83 11.48
N GLN A 283 6.43 -1.97 10.93
CA GLN A 283 6.22 -2.01 9.47
C GLN A 283 6.53 -0.65 8.80
N CYS A 284 6.27 0.48 9.46
CA CYS A 284 6.68 1.81 9.00
C CYS A 284 8.20 1.90 8.82
N VAL A 285 8.97 1.46 9.82
CA VAL A 285 10.44 1.46 9.77
C VAL A 285 10.96 0.50 8.70
N ALA A 286 10.35 -0.69 8.56
CA ALA A 286 10.70 -1.63 7.48
C ALA A 286 10.48 -1.01 6.08
N ILE A 287 9.32 -0.39 5.83
CA ILE A 287 9.01 0.22 4.52
C ILE A 287 9.89 1.44 4.23
N PHE A 288 10.28 2.20 5.26
CA PHE A 288 11.23 3.31 5.13
C PHE A 288 12.57 2.83 4.55
N PHE A 289 13.23 1.86 5.21
CA PHE A 289 14.49 1.29 4.72
C PHE A 289 14.34 0.58 3.37
N SER A 290 13.20 -0.06 3.12
CA SER A 290 12.89 -0.70 1.83
C SER A 290 12.93 0.28 0.67
N ASN A 291 12.36 1.48 0.83
CA ASN A 291 12.38 2.51 -0.22
C ASN A 291 13.66 3.35 -0.23
N LEU A 292 14.39 3.40 0.88
CA LEU A 292 15.75 3.93 0.91
C LEU A 292 16.68 3.12 -0.02
N ALA A 293 16.48 1.80 -0.14
CA ALA A 293 17.22 0.91 -1.04
C ALA A 293 16.66 0.88 -2.48
N PHE A 294 15.32 0.87 -2.64
CA PHE A 294 14.63 0.49 -3.89
C PHE A 294 15.08 1.23 -5.17
N PHE A 295 15.47 2.50 -5.06
CA PHE A 295 15.78 3.32 -6.23
C PHE A 295 17.23 3.22 -6.72
N GLN A 296 18.19 2.81 -5.89
CA GLN A 296 19.60 2.82 -6.29
C GLN A 296 19.94 1.84 -7.42
N PRO A 297 19.50 0.57 -7.38
CA PRO A 297 19.65 -0.33 -8.52
C PRO A 297 18.95 0.21 -9.77
N LEU A 298 17.77 0.84 -9.63
CA LEU A 298 17.03 1.37 -10.78
C LEU A 298 17.76 2.54 -11.47
N TYR A 299 18.50 3.37 -10.73
CA TYR A 299 19.26 4.48 -11.31
C TYR A 299 20.66 4.07 -11.80
N TYR A 300 21.40 3.29 -11.02
CA TYR A 300 22.81 3.00 -11.32
C TYR A 300 23.04 1.71 -12.14
N LEU A 301 22.04 0.86 -12.39
CA LEU A 301 22.22 -0.38 -13.15
C LEU A 301 22.81 -0.18 -14.55
N VAL A 302 22.37 0.85 -15.28
CA VAL A 302 22.87 1.10 -16.66
C VAL A 302 24.33 1.54 -16.62
N SER A 303 24.66 2.58 -15.84
CA SER A 303 26.03 3.10 -15.76
C SER A 303 27.01 2.12 -15.10
N TYR A 304 26.54 1.29 -14.16
CA TYR A 304 27.30 0.17 -13.62
C TYR A 304 27.58 -0.88 -14.69
N ALA A 305 26.55 -1.28 -15.45
CA ALA A 305 26.69 -2.33 -16.46
C ALA A 305 27.65 -1.93 -17.58
N GLU A 306 27.59 -0.68 -18.04
CA GLU A 306 28.52 -0.13 -19.05
C GLU A 306 29.95 -0.09 -18.52
N ALA A 307 30.16 0.36 -17.28
CA ALA A 307 31.48 0.34 -16.63
C ALA A 307 32.03 -1.09 -16.41
N HIS A 308 31.16 -2.09 -16.26
CA HIS A 308 31.51 -3.49 -15.99
C HIS A 308 31.21 -4.42 -17.19
N GLY A 309 31.62 -3.98 -18.39
CA GLY A 309 31.75 -4.85 -19.57
C GLY A 309 30.44 -5.22 -20.27
N THR A 310 29.40 -4.39 -20.17
CA THR A 310 28.15 -4.55 -20.94
C THR A 310 28.12 -3.54 -22.09
N PRO A 311 27.90 -3.95 -23.35
CA PRO A 311 27.75 -3.01 -24.46
C PRO A 311 26.58 -2.02 -24.22
N PRO A 312 26.72 -0.72 -24.51
CA PRO A 312 25.63 0.28 -24.36
C PRO A 312 24.33 -0.12 -25.07
N SER A 313 24.46 -0.78 -26.23
CA SER A 313 23.36 -1.32 -27.01
C SER A 313 22.49 -2.33 -26.25
N LEU A 314 23.04 -3.01 -25.24
CA LEU A 314 22.33 -3.90 -24.32
C LEU A 314 22.04 -3.25 -22.95
N ALA A 315 22.93 -2.40 -22.44
CA ALA A 315 22.78 -1.77 -21.13
C ALA A 315 21.46 -0.97 -21.02
N GLN A 316 21.10 -0.22 -22.08
CA GLN A 316 19.82 0.47 -22.20
C GLN A 316 18.57 -0.43 -22.02
N TYR A 317 18.67 -1.73 -22.35
CA TYR A 317 17.56 -2.68 -22.22
C TYR A 317 17.47 -3.33 -20.84
N LEU A 318 18.48 -3.21 -19.97
CA LEU A 318 18.47 -3.82 -18.64
C LEU A 318 17.29 -3.34 -17.79
N LEU A 319 16.92 -2.05 -17.88
CA LEU A 319 15.74 -1.51 -17.20
C LEU A 319 14.41 -2.04 -17.76
N VAL A 320 14.36 -2.35 -19.06
CA VAL A 320 13.19 -2.99 -19.70
C VAL A 320 13.07 -4.43 -19.22
N ILE A 321 14.19 -5.17 -19.20
CA ILE A 321 14.27 -6.56 -18.75
C ILE A 321 13.88 -6.68 -17.27
N LEU A 322 14.35 -5.77 -16.43
CA LEU A 322 13.97 -5.64 -15.01
C LEU A 322 12.45 -5.42 -14.86
N ASN A 323 11.86 -4.50 -15.64
CA ASN A 323 10.42 -4.25 -15.61
C ASN A 323 9.56 -5.41 -16.16
N VAL A 324 10.10 -6.23 -17.06
CA VAL A 324 9.47 -7.47 -17.52
C VAL A 324 9.55 -8.55 -16.44
N ALA A 325 10.71 -8.74 -15.80
CA ALA A 325 10.90 -9.69 -14.70
C ALA A 325 10.04 -9.35 -13.46
N ALA A 326 9.73 -8.07 -13.25
CA ALA A 326 8.79 -7.61 -12.24
C ALA A 326 7.34 -8.11 -12.43
N VAL A 327 6.92 -8.53 -13.64
CA VAL A 327 5.56 -9.05 -13.85
C VAL A 327 5.33 -10.40 -13.13
N PRO A 328 6.11 -11.48 -13.40
CA PRO A 328 5.98 -12.72 -12.63
C PRO A 328 6.42 -12.54 -11.16
N GLY A 329 7.35 -11.61 -10.88
CA GLY A 329 7.75 -11.23 -9.52
C GLY A 329 6.61 -10.67 -8.66
N ARG A 330 5.58 -10.08 -9.27
CA ARG A 330 4.36 -9.63 -8.56
C ARG A 330 3.32 -10.74 -8.38
N LEU A 331 3.33 -11.76 -9.23
CA LEU A 331 2.34 -12.84 -9.23
C LEU A 331 2.76 -14.02 -8.35
N LEU A 332 3.89 -14.66 -8.66
CA LEU A 332 4.25 -15.94 -8.03
C LEU A 332 4.44 -15.82 -6.51
N PRO A 333 5.15 -14.82 -5.98
CA PRO A 333 5.32 -14.68 -4.53
C PRO A 333 4.03 -14.21 -3.83
N SER A 334 3.09 -13.62 -4.57
CA SER A 334 1.74 -13.30 -4.07
C SER A 334 0.86 -14.55 -3.93
N VAL A 335 0.94 -15.51 -4.86
CA VAL A 335 0.32 -16.84 -4.71
C VAL A 335 0.90 -17.58 -3.50
N VAL A 336 2.22 -17.49 -3.29
CA VAL A 336 2.90 -18.06 -2.10
C VAL A 336 2.40 -17.37 -0.82
N ALA A 337 2.26 -16.04 -0.82
CA ALA A 337 1.78 -15.26 0.32
C ALA A 337 0.36 -15.65 0.78
N ASP A 338 -0.54 -15.93 -0.16
CA ASP A 338 -1.90 -16.40 0.16
C ASP A 338 -1.96 -17.86 0.64
N ARG A 339 -0.93 -18.69 0.37
CA ARG A 339 -0.86 -20.11 0.81
C ARG A 339 -0.07 -20.33 2.09
N TYR A 340 1.02 -19.60 2.30
CA TYR A 340 1.96 -19.78 3.42
C TYR A 340 1.96 -18.63 4.44
N GLY A 341 1.20 -17.57 4.17
CA GLY A 341 1.00 -16.43 5.06
C GLY A 341 1.83 -15.21 4.66
N VAL A 342 1.13 -14.08 4.45
CA VAL A 342 1.68 -12.85 3.85
C VAL A 342 2.94 -12.36 4.56
N VAL A 343 2.94 -12.30 5.89
CA VAL A 343 4.08 -11.78 6.67
C VAL A 343 5.33 -12.68 6.56
N ALA A 344 5.15 -14.01 6.55
CA ALA A 344 6.27 -14.94 6.40
C ALA A 344 6.86 -14.90 4.99
N THR A 345 6.00 -14.77 3.98
CA THR A 345 6.43 -14.68 2.57
C THR A 345 7.11 -13.33 2.29
N PHE A 346 6.58 -12.22 2.82
CA PHE A 346 7.22 -10.90 2.74
C PHE A 346 8.61 -10.90 3.39
N LEU A 347 8.77 -11.52 4.57
CA LEU A 347 10.08 -11.70 5.21
C LEU A 347 11.07 -12.43 4.30
N ALA A 348 10.68 -13.58 3.74
CA ALA A 348 11.54 -14.37 2.86
C ALA A 348 11.96 -13.57 1.61
N ILE A 349 11.04 -12.81 1.02
CA ILE A 349 11.30 -11.95 -0.14
C ILE A 349 12.28 -10.82 0.22
N CYS A 350 12.09 -10.12 1.34
CA CYS A 350 13.01 -9.06 1.77
C CYS A 350 14.43 -9.61 2.00
N ALA A 351 14.56 -10.81 2.58
CA ALA A 351 15.84 -11.47 2.77
C ALA A 351 16.51 -11.88 1.43
N VAL A 352 15.73 -12.42 0.48
CA VAL A 352 16.25 -12.77 -0.86
C VAL A 352 16.59 -11.51 -1.68
N THR A 353 15.81 -10.44 -1.57
CA THR A 353 16.12 -9.16 -2.24
C THR A 353 17.45 -8.60 -1.71
N ALA A 354 17.67 -8.61 -0.39
CA ALA A 354 18.95 -8.20 0.20
C ALA A 354 20.13 -9.08 -0.27
N ALA A 355 19.92 -10.39 -0.43
CA ALA A 355 20.93 -11.28 -1.00
C ALA A 355 21.24 -10.97 -2.48
N VAL A 356 20.24 -10.55 -3.26
CA VAL A 356 20.42 -10.08 -4.64
C VAL A 356 21.13 -8.72 -4.69
N ASP A 357 20.84 -7.80 -3.77
CA ASP A 357 21.55 -6.52 -3.61
C ASP A 357 23.05 -6.73 -3.31
N PHE A 358 23.39 -7.70 -2.44
CA PHE A 358 24.79 -8.07 -2.20
C PHE A 358 25.43 -8.84 -3.36
N TYR A 359 24.67 -9.66 -4.10
CA TYR A 359 25.16 -10.31 -5.33
C TYR A 359 25.60 -9.29 -6.39
N TRP A 360 24.98 -8.10 -6.45
CA TRP A 360 25.39 -7.04 -7.37
C TRP A 360 26.87 -6.67 -7.24
N ILE A 361 27.46 -6.78 -6.03
CA ILE A 361 28.87 -6.45 -5.78
C ILE A 361 29.82 -7.37 -6.58
N SER A 362 29.44 -8.63 -6.82
CA SER A 362 30.26 -9.59 -7.58
C SER A 362 29.93 -9.64 -9.08
N VAL A 363 29.09 -8.73 -9.58
CA VAL A 363 28.75 -8.63 -11.00
C VAL A 363 29.84 -7.87 -11.76
N GLN A 364 30.66 -8.59 -12.52
CA GLN A 364 31.81 -8.04 -13.25
C GLN A 364 31.75 -8.29 -14.77
N ASN A 365 30.56 -8.63 -15.30
CA ASN A 365 30.36 -8.87 -16.74
C ASN A 365 28.89 -8.76 -17.17
N GLN A 366 28.67 -8.68 -18.49
CA GLN A 366 27.36 -8.65 -19.16
C GLN A 366 26.36 -9.72 -18.66
N ALA A 367 26.78 -10.97 -18.45
CA ALA A 367 25.89 -12.05 -18.05
C ALA A 367 25.41 -11.88 -16.59
N GLY A 368 26.30 -11.42 -15.71
CA GLY A 368 25.95 -11.04 -14.33
C GLY A 368 25.01 -9.82 -14.27
N ASN A 369 25.23 -8.81 -15.12
CA ASN A 369 24.36 -7.63 -15.19
C ASN A 369 22.94 -8.01 -15.65
N LEU A 370 22.84 -8.91 -16.64
CA LEU A 370 21.57 -9.47 -17.10
C LEU A 370 20.89 -10.31 -16.00
N ALA A 371 21.63 -11.18 -15.30
CA ALA A 371 21.11 -11.99 -14.21
C ALA A 371 20.61 -11.14 -13.03
N PHE A 372 21.37 -10.11 -12.63
CA PHE A 372 20.97 -9.16 -11.61
C PHE A 372 19.71 -8.38 -12.00
N ALA A 373 19.61 -7.87 -13.24
CA ALA A 373 18.42 -7.18 -13.72
C ALA A 373 17.15 -8.05 -13.61
N VAL A 374 17.24 -9.34 -13.97
CA VAL A 374 16.13 -10.30 -13.84
C VAL A 374 15.81 -10.62 -12.38
N LEU A 375 16.81 -10.97 -11.57
CA LEU A 375 16.62 -11.34 -10.16
C LEU A 375 16.08 -10.16 -9.33
N TYR A 376 16.69 -8.98 -9.48
CA TYR A 376 16.27 -7.79 -8.76
C TYR A 376 14.87 -7.33 -9.19
N GLY A 377 14.61 -7.31 -10.51
CA GLY A 377 13.29 -7.01 -11.05
C GLY A 377 12.21 -7.94 -10.49
N PHE A 378 12.49 -9.24 -10.43
CA PHE A 378 11.59 -10.23 -9.83
C PHE A 378 11.33 -9.92 -8.35
N PHE A 379 12.34 -9.98 -7.48
CA PHE A 379 12.12 -9.96 -6.02
C PHE A 379 11.74 -8.57 -5.47
N SER A 380 12.32 -7.47 -5.97
CA SER A 380 11.98 -6.12 -5.50
C SER A 380 10.52 -5.75 -5.82
N SER A 381 9.98 -6.22 -6.96
CA SER A 381 8.59 -5.97 -7.35
C SER A 381 7.57 -6.63 -6.41
N SER A 382 7.96 -7.75 -5.79
CA SER A 382 7.17 -8.46 -4.78
C SER A 382 7.14 -7.68 -3.47
N VAL A 383 8.27 -7.07 -3.05
CA VAL A 383 8.34 -6.19 -1.86
C VAL A 383 7.34 -5.04 -1.99
N VAL A 384 7.34 -4.34 -3.14
CA VAL A 384 6.41 -3.22 -3.41
C VAL A 384 4.95 -3.66 -3.39
N THR A 385 4.65 -4.87 -3.86
CA THR A 385 3.28 -5.41 -3.95
C THR A 385 2.76 -5.92 -2.60
N LEU A 386 3.60 -6.59 -1.82
CA LEU A 386 3.18 -7.20 -0.56
C LEU A 386 3.21 -6.23 0.63
N ALA A 387 4.01 -5.16 0.60
CA ALA A 387 4.02 -4.14 1.66
C ALA A 387 2.62 -3.60 2.05
N PRO A 388 1.72 -3.19 1.13
CA PRO A 388 0.36 -2.79 1.48
C PRO A 388 -0.52 -3.99 1.91
N VAL A 389 -0.29 -5.19 1.39
CA VAL A 389 -1.04 -6.41 1.81
C VAL A 389 -0.70 -6.76 3.25
N VAL A 390 0.57 -6.73 3.63
CA VAL A 390 1.07 -6.88 4.99
C VAL A 390 0.41 -5.86 5.92
N LEU A 391 0.42 -4.57 5.54
CA LEU A 391 -0.23 -3.52 6.33
C LEU A 391 -1.74 -3.78 6.49
N SER A 392 -2.44 -4.20 5.44
CA SER A 392 -3.86 -4.59 5.54
C SER A 392 -4.10 -5.81 6.46
N SER A 393 -3.12 -6.72 6.55
CA SER A 393 -3.22 -7.93 7.38
C SER A 393 -2.97 -7.69 8.88
N ILE A 394 -2.25 -6.62 9.23
CA ILE A 394 -2.02 -6.17 10.62
C ILE A 394 -2.97 -5.04 11.05
N THR A 395 -3.97 -4.72 10.24
CA THR A 395 -4.96 -3.66 10.50
C THR A 395 -6.29 -4.28 10.91
N HIS A 396 -6.65 -4.14 12.19
CA HIS A 396 -7.87 -4.74 12.75
C HIS A 396 -9.16 -4.09 12.24
N ASP A 397 -9.22 -2.75 12.20
CA ASP A 397 -10.33 -2.04 11.56
C ASP A 397 -9.87 -1.43 10.24
N LEU A 398 -10.44 -1.92 9.15
CA LEU A 398 -10.12 -1.48 7.80
C LEU A 398 -10.67 -0.06 7.49
N SER A 399 -11.43 0.56 8.42
CA SER A 399 -11.87 1.96 8.29
C SER A 399 -10.72 2.97 8.36
N THR A 400 -9.59 2.62 9.02
CA THR A 400 -8.39 3.48 9.14
C THR A 400 -7.28 3.12 8.14
N LEU A 401 -7.58 2.23 7.18
CA LEU A 401 -6.59 1.68 6.27
C LEU A 401 -6.02 2.74 5.31
N GLY A 402 -6.83 3.70 4.84
CA GLY A 402 -6.36 4.79 3.99
C GLY A 402 -5.38 5.71 4.73
N THR A 403 -5.70 6.07 5.98
CA THR A 403 -4.83 6.86 6.86
C THR A 403 -3.52 6.13 7.18
N ARG A 404 -3.58 4.85 7.57
CA ARG A 404 -2.37 4.02 7.81
C ARG A 404 -1.49 3.91 6.56
N LEU A 405 -2.07 3.69 5.38
CA LEU A 405 -1.32 3.65 4.11
C LEU A 405 -0.76 5.04 3.74
N GLY A 406 -1.51 6.10 3.98
CA GLY A 406 -1.13 7.49 3.73
C GLY A 406 0.07 7.94 4.55
N CYS A 407 0.07 7.68 5.86
CA CYS A 407 1.20 7.95 6.75
C CYS A 407 2.46 7.18 6.36
N VAL A 408 2.33 5.89 6.01
CA VAL A 408 3.43 5.08 5.49
C VAL A 408 3.96 5.66 4.17
N ALA A 409 3.09 6.19 3.30
CA ALA A 409 3.49 6.83 2.06
C ALA A 409 4.30 8.13 2.27
N VAL A 410 4.11 8.86 3.37
CA VAL A 410 5.00 9.98 3.74
C VAL A 410 6.42 9.50 4.04
N LEU A 411 6.56 8.50 4.91
CA LEU A 411 7.87 7.92 5.24
C LEU A 411 8.56 7.35 3.99
N LYS A 412 7.78 6.71 3.12
CA LYS A 412 8.22 6.23 1.80
C LYS A 412 8.70 7.38 0.91
N GLY A 413 7.98 8.50 0.88
CA GLY A 413 8.37 9.70 0.12
C GLY A 413 9.67 10.31 0.63
N ILE A 414 9.84 10.38 1.96
CA ILE A 414 11.07 10.88 2.59
C ILE A 414 12.26 9.98 2.25
N SER A 415 12.15 8.65 2.39
CA SER A 415 13.27 7.76 2.04
C SER A 415 13.59 7.74 0.54
N SER A 416 12.58 7.88 -0.32
CA SER A 416 12.77 8.03 -1.78
C SER A 416 13.49 9.34 -2.15
N LEU A 417 13.31 10.41 -1.37
CA LEU A 417 13.94 11.71 -1.60
C LEU A 417 15.41 11.76 -1.13
N ILE A 418 15.73 11.11 0.00
CA ILE A 418 17.10 11.15 0.57
C ILE A 418 18.00 10.00 0.10
N GLY A 419 17.44 8.85 -0.30
CA GLY A 419 18.20 7.66 -0.72
C GLY A 419 19.17 7.91 -1.87
N PRO A 420 18.69 8.45 -3.03
CA PRO A 420 19.56 8.68 -4.18
C PRO A 420 20.65 9.73 -3.92
N PRO A 421 20.40 10.90 -3.28
CA PRO A 421 21.47 11.83 -2.90
C PRO A 421 22.51 11.24 -1.95
N ILE A 422 22.10 10.40 -0.98
CA ILE A 422 23.05 9.71 -0.08
C ILE A 422 23.92 8.73 -0.88
N ALA A 423 23.31 7.95 -1.78
CA ALA A 423 24.05 7.01 -2.63
C ALA A 423 25.00 7.71 -3.61
N GLY A 424 24.60 8.85 -4.17
CA GLY A 424 25.43 9.71 -5.00
C GLY A 424 26.64 10.24 -4.23
N ALA A 425 26.43 10.85 -3.06
CA ALA A 425 27.52 11.34 -2.22
C ALA A 425 28.50 10.22 -1.79
N ILE A 426 28.01 9.00 -1.57
CA ILE A 426 28.86 7.82 -1.30
C ILE A 426 29.66 7.41 -2.54
N LEU A 427 29.06 7.45 -3.74
CA LEU A 427 29.74 7.14 -5.00
C LEU A 427 30.83 8.19 -5.30
N ASP A 428 30.50 9.48 -5.21
CA ASP A 428 31.41 10.60 -5.45
C ASP A 428 32.61 10.60 -4.48
N ALA A 429 32.37 10.31 -3.20
CA ALA A 429 33.42 10.30 -2.18
C ALA A 429 34.32 9.05 -2.21
N SER A 430 33.90 7.97 -2.88
CA SER A 430 34.65 6.70 -2.94
C SER A 430 35.18 6.35 -4.33
N GLY A 431 34.69 7.00 -5.38
CA GLY A 431 34.97 6.66 -6.78
C GLY A 431 34.47 5.26 -7.19
N SER A 432 33.64 4.60 -6.36
CA SER A 432 33.29 3.19 -6.54
C SER A 432 31.85 2.89 -6.14
N TYR A 433 31.17 2.13 -7.00
CA TYR A 433 29.80 1.67 -6.76
C TYR A 433 29.66 0.77 -5.52
N LEU A 434 30.76 0.18 -5.02
CA LEU A 434 30.75 -0.69 -3.83
C LEU A 434 30.04 -0.03 -2.63
N GLY A 435 30.26 1.27 -2.40
CA GLY A 435 29.62 1.98 -1.30
C GLY A 435 28.09 2.08 -1.47
N ALA A 436 27.61 2.40 -2.68
CA ALA A 436 26.18 2.47 -3.00
C ALA A 436 25.52 1.08 -2.97
N GLN A 437 26.22 0.03 -3.42
CA GLN A 437 25.77 -1.36 -3.35
C GLN A 437 25.64 -1.84 -1.90
N LEU A 438 26.64 -1.58 -1.05
CA LEU A 438 26.60 -1.90 0.38
C LEU A 438 25.50 -1.13 1.11
N PHE A 439 25.31 0.16 0.82
CA PHE A 439 24.20 0.97 1.37
C PHE A 439 22.83 0.37 1.01
N THR A 440 22.66 -0.05 -0.25
CA THR A 440 21.43 -0.69 -0.74
C THR A 440 21.17 -2.02 -0.03
N GLY A 441 22.13 -2.94 -0.04
CA GLY A 441 21.99 -4.28 0.56
C GLY A 441 21.82 -4.25 2.08
N THR A 442 22.48 -3.31 2.78
CA THR A 442 22.28 -3.13 4.23
C THR A 442 20.91 -2.54 4.58
N ALA A 443 20.39 -1.57 3.82
CA ALA A 443 19.03 -1.06 4.00
C ALA A 443 17.95 -2.12 3.69
N MET A 444 18.14 -2.96 2.66
CA MET A 444 17.24 -4.09 2.42
C MET A 444 17.37 -5.18 3.51
N SER A 445 18.56 -5.38 4.06
CA SER A 445 18.77 -6.27 5.22
C SER A 445 18.04 -5.77 6.48
N LEU A 446 18.11 -4.46 6.77
CA LEU A 446 17.34 -3.85 7.86
C LEU A 446 15.82 -4.04 7.65
N THR A 447 15.34 -3.91 6.41
CA THR A 447 13.94 -4.22 6.04
C THR A 447 13.56 -5.66 6.45
N ALA A 448 14.41 -6.64 6.16
CA ALA A 448 14.19 -8.03 6.56
C ALA A 448 14.21 -8.21 8.09
N VAL A 449 15.14 -7.56 8.81
CA VAL A 449 15.25 -7.61 10.28
C VAL A 449 14.01 -7.01 10.97
N PHE A 450 13.52 -5.84 10.53
CA PHE A 450 12.29 -5.27 11.08
C PHE A 450 11.06 -6.11 10.71
N THR A 451 11.02 -6.69 9.51
CA THR A 451 9.95 -7.64 9.13
C THR A 451 9.96 -8.89 10.01
N LEU A 452 11.14 -9.41 10.37
CA LEU A 452 11.29 -10.53 11.32
C LEU A 452 10.81 -10.14 12.72
N LEU A 453 11.15 -8.94 13.20
CA LEU A 453 10.68 -8.42 14.49
C LEU A 453 9.14 -8.33 14.55
N MET A 454 8.50 -7.88 13.46
CA MET A 454 7.04 -7.90 13.32
C MET A 454 6.49 -9.34 13.30
N TYR A 455 7.07 -10.24 12.49
CA TYR A 455 6.64 -11.64 12.40
C TYR A 455 6.69 -12.35 13.77
N LEU A 456 7.77 -12.17 14.53
CA LEU A 456 7.91 -12.69 15.89
C LEU A 456 6.89 -12.06 16.85
N THR A 457 6.61 -10.76 16.72
CA THR A 457 5.59 -10.06 17.53
C THR A 457 4.19 -10.62 17.26
N VAL A 458 3.81 -10.82 15.99
CA VAL A 458 2.52 -11.40 15.58
C VAL A 458 2.39 -12.85 16.06
N ARG A 459 3.46 -13.67 15.98
CA ARG A 459 3.45 -15.04 16.51
C ARG A 459 3.30 -15.09 18.03
N ARG A 460 3.98 -14.22 18.78
CA ARG A 460 3.85 -14.16 20.25
C ARG A 460 2.41 -13.85 20.66
N MET A 461 1.79 -12.81 20.08
CA MET A 461 0.39 -12.46 20.36
C MET A 461 -0.57 -13.64 20.10
N ARG A 462 -0.42 -14.34 18.97
CA ARG A 462 -1.30 -15.49 18.65
C ARG A 462 -1.15 -16.66 19.62
N ASN A 463 0.02 -16.85 20.23
CA ASN A 463 0.21 -17.85 21.27
C ASN A 463 -0.37 -17.40 22.61
N THR A 464 -0.28 -16.11 22.96
CA THR A 464 -0.86 -15.55 24.19
C THR A 464 -2.40 -15.50 24.17
N SER A 465 -3.03 -15.48 22.99
CA SER A 465 -4.50 -15.59 22.83
C SER A 465 -4.99 -17.03 22.62
N ALA A 466 -4.15 -18.03 22.87
CA ALA A 466 -4.48 -19.46 22.79
C ALA A 466 -4.23 -20.19 24.13
N VAL A 467 -4.12 -19.41 25.21
CA VAL A 467 -3.98 -19.77 26.62
C VAL A 467 -4.97 -18.91 27.40
#